data_AF-A0A3Q9GDB8-F1
#
_entry.id   AF-A0A3Q9GDB8-F1
#
_cell.length_a   1.000
_cell.length_b   1.000
_cell.length_c   1.000
_cell.angle_alpha   90.00
_cell.angle_beta   90.00
_cell.angle_gamma   90.00
#
_symmetry.space_group_name_H-M   'P 1'
#
loop_
_entity.id
_entity.type
_entity.pdbx_description
1 polymer ?
#
loop_
_entity_poly.entity_id
_entity_poly.type
_entity_poly.pdbx_seq_one_letter_code
_entity_poly.pdbx_strand_id
1 'polypeptide(L)'
;MKFTKPHPWFRSRGYLHFDRPISFDTAKKIVTSPKKVASHSFYPLINYSVETKKIKQDKKTRAIETKLKERPISYSSHVDSHIYGYYANLLSSLYEKELSIRGLSDNVLAFRSLGKSNIEFAHEAFLSISDFGECGVVALDLSKFFDKLDHAILKEQWANLLGATKLSPDHFNVFKSLTKFSIVDKLELYGLLDISSNNPKNGRVRVCEPNDFRNKVRGSGLIKPNVHNYGIPQGSPISALLSNIYMIDFDSKMKAYVEKFNGKYFRYCDDMLFIVPIKERDKVAGDARLAIKDLKVDINVNKTELRTFKMNDDGVLHSEQPLQYLGFLFDGVNIYLRSTSLARYSERMRKGVRLAKATMRKRNHLKLERGDETKSLFKNKLYRKYSHLGSRNFVTYGLRAAKIMNSKTIKSQLKPLWKKLNDEME
;
A
#
# COMPACT_ATOMS: atom_id res chain seq x y z
N MET A 1 11.70 33.37 3.40
CA MET A 1 10.48 32.72 2.88
C MET A 1 10.08 31.58 3.80
N LYS A 2 9.00 31.73 4.57
CA LYS A 2 8.40 30.59 5.28
C LYS A 2 7.89 29.62 4.20
N PHE A 3 8.46 28.42 4.12
CA PHE A 3 7.94 27.36 3.26
C PHE A 3 6.54 27.00 3.79
N THR A 4 5.50 27.67 3.30
CA THR A 4 4.12 27.29 3.56
C THR A 4 3.95 25.89 3.01
N LYS A 5 3.68 24.94 3.92
CA LYS A 5 3.41 23.56 3.54
C LYS A 5 2.24 23.58 2.54
N PRO A 6 2.39 22.99 1.34
CA PRO A 6 1.31 22.97 0.37
C PRO A 6 0.07 22.29 0.96
N HIS A 7 -1.12 22.67 0.50
CA HIS A 7 -2.40 22.11 0.95
C HIS A 7 -2.37 20.57 0.84
N PRO A 8 -2.98 19.80 1.78
CA PRO A 8 -2.95 18.33 1.80
C PRO A 8 -3.20 17.59 0.49
N TRP A 9 -4.08 18.09 -0.39
CA TRP A 9 -4.38 17.48 -1.68
C TRP A 9 -3.33 17.74 -2.77
N PHE A 10 -2.49 18.77 -2.62
CA PHE A 10 -1.50 19.13 -3.61
C PHE A 10 -0.16 18.44 -3.33
N ARG A 11 0.37 17.78 -4.35
CA ARG A 11 1.72 17.22 -4.32
C ARG A 11 2.33 17.27 -5.70
N SER A 12 3.48 17.94 -5.83
CA SER A 12 4.26 17.92 -7.07
C SER A 12 4.85 16.53 -7.29
N ARG A 13 4.68 16.00 -8.50
CA ARG A 13 5.12 14.66 -8.90
C ARG A 13 6.19 14.81 -9.97
N GLY A 14 7.30 14.10 -9.78
CA GLY A 14 8.45 14.22 -10.67
C GLY A 14 8.53 13.13 -11.76
N TYR A 15 7.53 12.28 -11.94
CA TYR A 15 7.56 11.32 -13.06
C TYR A 15 7.24 12.01 -14.39
N LEU A 16 7.55 11.36 -15.52
CA LEU A 16 7.13 11.84 -16.83
C LEU A 16 5.73 11.33 -17.16
N HIS A 17 4.92 12.19 -17.75
CA HIS A 17 3.61 11.86 -18.32
C HIS A 17 3.38 12.67 -19.60
N PHE A 18 2.18 12.59 -20.21
CA PHE A 18 1.81 13.35 -21.41
C PHE A 18 1.66 14.87 -21.19
N ASP A 19 1.49 15.31 -19.94
CA ASP A 19 1.39 16.71 -19.54
C ASP A 19 2.63 17.18 -18.77
N ARG A 20 2.68 18.47 -18.46
CA ARG A 20 3.76 19.08 -17.68
C ARG A 20 3.31 19.23 -16.21
N PRO A 21 4.23 19.15 -15.23
CA PRO A 21 3.92 19.56 -13.86
C PRO A 21 3.38 21.00 -13.82
N ILE A 22 2.36 21.24 -12.99
CA ILE A 22 1.75 22.56 -12.82
C ILE A 22 1.96 23.10 -11.40
N SER A 23 1.87 24.42 -11.25
CA SER A 23 1.94 25.09 -9.94
C SER A 23 0.66 24.86 -9.12
N PHE A 24 0.75 25.13 -7.82
CA PHE A 24 -0.41 25.06 -6.91
C PHE A 24 -1.54 25.99 -7.36
N ASP A 25 -1.24 27.22 -7.75
CA ASP A 25 -2.27 28.20 -8.14
C ASP A 25 -3.02 27.78 -9.39
N THR A 26 -2.30 27.25 -10.38
CA THR A 26 -2.91 26.69 -11.60
C THR A 26 -3.76 25.48 -11.27
N ALA A 27 -3.24 24.56 -10.44
CA ALA A 27 -4.00 23.38 -10.02
C ALA A 27 -5.29 23.78 -9.28
N LYS A 28 -5.19 24.73 -8.34
CA LYS A 28 -6.33 25.25 -7.56
C LYS A 28 -7.43 25.77 -8.48
N LYS A 29 -7.09 26.62 -9.46
CA LYS A 29 -8.05 27.18 -10.43
C LYS A 29 -8.78 26.14 -11.30
N ILE A 30 -8.21 24.95 -11.45
CA ILE A 30 -8.82 23.83 -12.18
C ILE A 30 -9.71 23.04 -11.23
N VAL A 31 -9.14 22.54 -10.14
CA VAL A 31 -9.81 21.55 -9.27
C VAL A 31 -10.99 22.13 -8.50
N THR A 32 -10.98 23.43 -8.16
CA THR A 32 -12.09 24.08 -7.44
C THR A 32 -13.24 24.50 -8.33
N SER A 33 -13.19 24.23 -9.64
CA SER A 33 -14.26 24.59 -10.58
C SER A 33 -14.98 23.33 -11.06
N PRO A 34 -16.18 23.03 -10.53
CA PRO A 34 -16.96 21.85 -10.95
C PRO A 34 -17.21 21.82 -12.46
N LYS A 35 -17.50 22.98 -13.07
CA LYS A 35 -17.69 23.08 -14.54
C LYS A 35 -16.45 22.63 -15.31
N LYS A 36 -15.25 23.07 -14.92
CA LYS A 36 -13.99 22.66 -15.59
C LYS A 36 -13.72 21.18 -15.39
N VAL A 37 -13.95 20.64 -14.19
CA VAL A 37 -13.73 19.22 -13.90
C VAL A 37 -14.73 18.36 -14.66
N ALA A 38 -15.99 18.77 -14.77
CA ALA A 38 -17.03 18.06 -15.54
C ALA A 38 -16.67 17.93 -17.02
N SER A 39 -16.03 18.95 -17.62
CA SER A 39 -15.58 18.93 -19.02
C SER A 39 -14.13 18.49 -19.22
N HIS A 40 -13.41 18.13 -18.13
CA HIS A 40 -11.99 17.81 -18.20
C HIS A 40 -11.74 16.50 -18.94
N SER A 41 -10.75 16.50 -19.84
CA SER A 41 -10.31 15.31 -20.58
C SER A 41 -9.13 14.66 -19.89
N PHE A 42 -9.34 13.48 -19.31
CA PHE A 42 -8.31 12.72 -18.63
C PHE A 42 -7.40 11.99 -19.64
N TYR A 43 -6.10 11.95 -19.35
CA TYR A 43 -5.15 11.16 -20.13
C TYR A 43 -5.23 9.66 -19.75
N PRO A 44 -4.83 8.75 -20.64
CA PRO A 44 -4.57 7.37 -20.22
C PRO A 44 -3.49 7.36 -19.14
N LEU A 45 -3.62 6.43 -18.19
CA LEU A 45 -2.63 6.20 -17.16
C LEU A 45 -1.41 5.52 -17.77
N ILE A 46 -0.22 5.83 -17.27
CA ILE A 46 0.98 5.05 -17.60
C ILE A 46 1.13 3.95 -16.54
N ASN A 47 1.19 2.69 -16.98
CA ASN A 47 1.35 1.55 -16.07
C ASN A 47 2.74 0.89 -16.19
N TYR A 48 3.18 0.29 -15.10
CA TYR A 48 4.35 -0.56 -15.04
C TYR A 48 4.19 -1.61 -13.95
N SER A 49 4.80 -2.78 -14.11
CA SER A 49 4.76 -3.85 -13.12
C SER A 49 5.96 -3.80 -12.18
N VAL A 50 5.70 -3.92 -10.88
CA VAL A 50 6.76 -4.18 -9.88
C VAL A 50 6.75 -5.67 -9.55
N GLU A 51 7.83 -6.35 -9.92
CA GLU A 51 8.02 -7.77 -9.62
C GLU A 51 8.58 -7.98 -8.22
N THR A 52 8.01 -8.95 -7.51
CA THR A 52 8.56 -9.45 -6.25
C THR A 52 8.68 -10.97 -6.29
N LYS A 53 9.87 -11.49 -6.01
CA LYS A 53 10.08 -12.93 -5.86
C LYS A 53 9.52 -13.38 -4.50
N LYS A 54 8.65 -14.39 -4.51
CA LYS A 54 8.21 -15.10 -3.31
C LYS A 54 8.83 -16.48 -3.30
N ILE A 55 9.66 -16.74 -2.30
CA ILE A 55 10.26 -18.04 -2.08
C ILE A 55 9.38 -18.77 -1.06
N LYS A 56 8.98 -19.99 -1.39
CA LYS A 56 8.35 -20.94 -0.49
C LYS A 56 9.17 -22.22 -0.47
N GLN A 57 9.24 -22.85 0.68
CA GLN A 57 9.74 -24.20 0.78
C GLN A 57 8.54 -25.13 0.94
N ASP A 58 8.46 -26.15 0.10
CA ASP A 58 7.48 -27.20 0.27
C ASP A 58 7.80 -27.98 1.56
N LYS A 59 6.79 -28.18 2.41
CA LYS A 59 6.98 -28.81 3.72
C LYS A 59 7.28 -30.31 3.63
N LYS A 60 6.84 -30.98 2.56
CA LYS A 60 7.00 -32.43 2.35
C LYS A 60 8.27 -32.73 1.56
N THR A 61 8.48 -32.06 0.42
CA THR A 61 9.60 -32.34 -0.48
C THR A 61 10.86 -31.54 -0.15
N ARG A 62 10.74 -30.54 0.75
CA ARG A 62 11.79 -29.53 1.05
C ARG A 62 12.24 -28.72 -0.16
N ALA A 63 11.59 -28.88 -1.32
CA ALA A 63 11.90 -28.17 -2.55
C ALA A 63 11.64 -26.67 -2.38
N ILE A 64 12.51 -25.85 -2.98
CA ILE A 64 12.38 -24.40 -2.95
C ILE A 64 11.64 -23.95 -4.20
N GLU A 65 10.40 -23.51 -4.03
CA GLU A 65 9.60 -22.93 -5.09
C GLU A 65 9.75 -21.40 -5.09
N THR A 66 10.06 -20.83 -6.25
CA THR A 66 10.08 -19.38 -6.45
C THR A 66 8.92 -18.96 -7.33
N LYS A 67 7.96 -18.24 -6.76
CA LYS A 67 6.83 -17.66 -7.49
C LYS A 67 7.06 -16.16 -7.69
N LEU A 68 6.98 -15.71 -8.94
CA LEU A 68 6.95 -14.28 -9.26
C LEU A 68 5.56 -13.72 -8.91
N LYS A 69 5.55 -12.62 -8.16
CA LYS A 69 4.35 -11.83 -7.90
C LYS A 69 4.53 -10.46 -8.51
N GLU A 70 3.81 -10.23 -9.60
CA GLU A 70 3.68 -8.93 -10.24
C GLU A 70 2.64 -8.08 -9.52
N ARG A 71 2.91 -6.78 -9.47
CA ARG A 71 1.96 -5.76 -9.01
C ARG A 71 1.92 -4.65 -10.05
N PRO A 72 0.85 -4.57 -10.87
CA PRO A 72 0.70 -3.46 -11.79
C PRO A 72 0.48 -2.17 -10.98
N ILE A 73 1.22 -1.12 -11.32
CA ILE A 73 1.05 0.22 -10.77
C ILE A 73 0.73 1.13 -11.92
N SER A 74 -0.33 1.91 -11.78
CA SER A 74 -0.73 2.93 -12.74
C SER A 74 -0.63 4.30 -12.10
N TYR A 75 -0.08 5.27 -12.82
CA TYR A 75 -0.03 6.65 -12.37
C TYR A 75 -0.66 7.58 -13.41
N SER A 76 -1.34 8.61 -12.92
CA SER A 76 -2.07 9.56 -13.74
C SER A 76 -1.19 10.72 -14.20
N SER A 77 -1.73 11.52 -15.12
CA SER A 77 -1.12 12.80 -15.51
C SER A 77 -1.00 13.75 -14.32
N HIS A 78 -0.17 14.80 -14.46
CA HIS A 78 0.03 15.77 -13.39
C HIS A 78 -1.28 16.47 -13.01
N VAL A 79 -2.00 17.01 -14.00
CA VAL A 79 -3.31 17.66 -13.79
C VAL A 79 -4.32 16.67 -13.20
N ASP A 80 -4.43 15.46 -13.77
CA ASP A 80 -5.39 14.44 -13.30
C ASP A 80 -5.09 14.05 -11.85
N SER A 81 -3.82 13.94 -11.48
CA SER A 81 -3.41 13.62 -10.11
C SER A 81 -3.86 14.67 -9.09
N HIS A 82 -3.94 15.95 -9.52
CA HIS A 82 -4.42 17.03 -8.68
C HIS A 82 -5.95 17.01 -8.55
N ILE A 83 -6.66 16.71 -9.64
CA ILE A 83 -8.12 16.49 -9.59
C ILE A 83 -8.43 15.34 -8.63
N TYR A 84 -7.78 14.19 -8.79
CA TYR A 84 -7.97 13.05 -7.88
C TYR A 84 -7.63 13.41 -6.43
N GLY A 85 -6.53 14.12 -6.19
CA GLY A 85 -6.15 14.55 -4.85
C GLY A 85 -7.18 15.49 -4.21
N TYR A 86 -7.73 16.43 -4.98
CA TYR A 86 -8.72 17.38 -4.50
C TYR A 86 -10.05 16.70 -4.15
N TYR A 87 -10.57 15.86 -5.05
CA TYR A 87 -11.81 15.11 -4.79
C TYR A 87 -11.63 14.08 -3.68
N ALA A 88 -10.45 13.48 -3.54
CA ALA A 88 -10.13 12.64 -2.39
C ALA A 88 -10.21 13.43 -1.08
N ASN A 89 -9.68 14.66 -1.05
CA ASN A 89 -9.76 15.51 0.13
C ASN A 89 -11.20 15.90 0.48
N LEU A 90 -12.04 16.24 -0.51
CA LEU A 90 -13.46 16.54 -0.30
C LEU A 90 -14.20 15.34 0.29
N LEU A 91 -14.05 14.17 -0.33
CA LEU A 91 -14.72 12.94 0.10
C LEU A 91 -14.20 12.44 1.43
N SER A 92 -12.91 12.65 1.73
CA SER A 92 -12.33 12.21 3.01
C SER A 92 -13.03 12.87 4.18
N SER A 93 -13.34 14.16 4.11
CA SER A 93 -14.04 14.86 5.19
C SER A 93 -15.46 14.31 5.39
N LEU A 94 -16.17 14.00 4.30
CA LEU A 94 -17.51 13.39 4.37
C LEU A 94 -17.43 11.95 4.91
N TYR A 95 -16.44 11.19 4.47
CA TYR A 95 -16.24 9.81 4.90
C TYR A 95 -15.90 9.72 6.39
N GLU A 96 -15.07 10.61 6.93
CA GLU A 96 -14.80 10.67 8.36
C GLU A 96 -16.07 10.98 9.18
N LYS A 97 -16.92 11.89 8.68
CA LYS A 97 -18.22 12.18 9.31
C LYS A 97 -19.12 10.94 9.30
N GLU A 98 -19.20 10.25 8.16
CA GLU A 98 -20.01 9.04 8.01
C GLU A 98 -19.52 7.90 8.91
N LEU A 99 -18.20 7.72 9.05
CA LEU A 99 -17.63 6.78 10.00
C LEU A 99 -18.01 7.10 11.44
N SER A 100 -18.00 8.38 11.81
CA SER A 100 -18.42 8.81 13.14
C SER A 100 -19.90 8.51 13.40
N ILE A 101 -20.78 8.79 12.43
CA ILE A 101 -22.23 8.52 12.52
C ILE A 101 -22.50 7.02 12.70
N ARG A 102 -21.76 6.17 11.98
CA ARG A 102 -21.89 4.70 12.03
C ARG A 102 -21.12 4.06 13.18
N GLY A 103 -20.38 4.84 13.97
CA GLY A 103 -19.49 4.34 15.02
C GLY A 103 -18.32 3.48 14.52
N LEU A 104 -17.90 3.64 13.26
CA LEU A 104 -16.85 2.83 12.62
C LEU A 104 -15.43 3.39 12.75
N SER A 105 -15.27 4.50 13.48
CA SER A 105 -14.01 5.24 13.61
C SER A 105 -12.85 4.40 14.16
N ASP A 106 -13.12 3.43 15.03
CA ASP A 106 -12.08 2.57 15.60
C ASP A 106 -11.91 1.24 14.84
N ASN A 107 -12.80 0.97 13.88
CA ASN A 107 -12.80 -0.26 13.10
C ASN A 107 -12.02 -0.11 11.79
N VAL A 108 -12.23 0.98 11.05
CA VAL A 108 -11.58 1.17 9.74
C VAL A 108 -10.30 2.00 9.89
N LEU A 109 -9.13 1.39 9.70
CA LEU A 109 -7.86 1.99 10.11
C LEU A 109 -7.07 2.61 8.93
N ALA A 110 -7.11 1.97 7.76
CA ALA A 110 -6.25 2.35 6.63
C ALA A 110 -6.68 3.64 5.93
N PHE A 111 -5.69 4.36 5.38
CA PHE A 111 -5.85 5.56 4.54
C PHE A 111 -6.59 6.74 5.18
N ARG A 112 -6.58 6.80 6.51
CA ARG A 112 -7.16 7.89 7.30
C ARG A 112 -6.08 8.67 8.04
N SER A 113 -6.36 9.93 8.35
CA SER A 113 -5.44 10.81 9.08
C SER A 113 -5.51 10.62 10.60
N LEU A 114 -5.35 9.38 11.07
CA LEU A 114 -5.49 9.02 12.49
C LEU A 114 -4.25 9.30 13.35
N GLY A 115 -3.14 9.75 12.76
CA GLY A 115 -1.89 10.00 13.47
C GLY A 115 -1.14 8.74 13.95
N LYS A 116 -1.70 7.55 13.73
CA LYS A 116 -1.12 6.25 14.07
C LYS A 116 -0.39 5.63 12.87
N SER A 117 0.63 4.83 13.14
CA SER A 117 1.30 4.01 12.12
C SER A 117 0.86 2.55 12.21
N ASN A 118 1.29 1.73 11.24
CA ASN A 118 0.98 0.30 11.20
C ASN A 118 1.47 -0.45 12.45
N ILE A 119 2.46 0.10 13.16
CA ILE A 119 2.94 -0.44 14.44
C ILE A 119 1.84 -0.30 15.49
N GLU A 120 1.33 0.92 15.70
CA GLU A 120 0.30 1.19 16.69
C GLU A 120 -0.98 0.40 16.38
N PHE A 121 -1.43 0.37 15.11
CA PHE A 121 -2.61 -0.41 14.72
C PHE A 121 -2.46 -1.92 14.97
N ALA A 122 -1.28 -2.50 14.70
CA ALA A 122 -1.03 -3.91 14.99
C ALA A 122 -1.02 -4.16 16.49
N HIS A 123 -0.40 -3.25 17.25
CA HIS A 123 -0.31 -3.36 18.70
C HIS A 123 -1.70 -3.30 19.36
N GLU A 124 -2.55 -2.36 18.96
CA GLU A 124 -3.93 -2.24 19.45
C GLU A 124 -4.76 -3.50 19.18
N ALA A 125 -4.59 -4.11 18.00
CA ALA A 125 -5.23 -5.38 17.69
C ALA A 125 -4.72 -6.52 18.60
N PHE A 126 -3.42 -6.60 18.87
CA PHE A 126 -2.85 -7.62 19.77
C PHE A 126 -3.25 -7.41 21.22
N LEU A 127 -3.27 -6.17 21.71
CA LEU A 127 -3.79 -5.83 23.02
C LEU A 127 -5.27 -6.22 23.14
N SER A 128 -6.07 -5.97 22.10
CA SER A 128 -7.47 -6.41 22.08
C SER A 128 -7.64 -7.93 22.18
N ILE A 129 -6.67 -8.72 21.71
CA ILE A 129 -6.67 -10.19 21.87
C ILE A 129 -6.30 -10.53 23.32
N SER A 130 -5.24 -9.93 23.86
CA SER A 130 -4.81 -10.15 25.25
C SER A 130 -5.89 -9.78 26.25
N ASP A 131 -6.56 -8.64 26.06
CA ASP A 131 -7.62 -8.14 26.95
C ASP A 131 -8.89 -8.99 26.87
N PHE A 132 -9.18 -9.60 25.70
CA PHE A 132 -10.31 -10.51 25.55
C PHE A 132 -10.04 -11.86 26.25
N GLY A 133 -8.78 -12.30 26.31
CA GLY A 133 -8.40 -13.61 26.82
C GLY A 133 -8.70 -14.72 25.81
N GLU A 134 -9.42 -15.76 26.25
CA GLU A 134 -9.74 -16.90 25.38
C GLU A 134 -10.66 -16.50 24.23
N CYS A 135 -10.13 -16.55 23.01
CA CYS A 135 -10.84 -16.05 21.83
C CYS A 135 -10.51 -16.81 20.54
N GLY A 136 -11.44 -16.71 19.60
CA GLY A 136 -11.23 -17.03 18.20
C GLY A 136 -10.86 -15.76 17.45
N VAL A 137 -9.81 -15.85 16.63
CA VAL A 137 -9.36 -14.75 15.77
C VAL A 137 -9.42 -15.17 14.32
N VAL A 138 -10.02 -14.33 13.48
CA VAL A 138 -10.14 -14.53 12.04
C VAL A 138 -9.45 -13.38 11.32
N ALA A 139 -8.40 -13.68 10.55
CA ALA A 139 -7.81 -12.72 9.63
C ALA A 139 -8.21 -13.07 8.19
N LEU A 140 -8.83 -12.13 7.48
CA LEU A 140 -9.24 -12.26 6.08
C LEU A 140 -8.44 -11.28 5.21
N ASP A 141 -8.18 -11.67 3.97
CA ASP A 141 -7.53 -10.84 2.94
C ASP A 141 -8.34 -10.89 1.66
N LEU A 142 -8.59 -9.74 1.02
CA LEU A 142 -9.29 -9.67 -0.26
C LEU A 142 -8.35 -9.96 -1.44
N SER A 143 -8.81 -10.77 -2.40
CA SER A 143 -8.05 -11.11 -3.60
C SER A 143 -8.19 -10.03 -4.66
N LYS A 144 -7.06 -9.45 -5.11
CA LYS A 144 -7.01 -8.44 -6.18
C LYS A 144 -8.02 -7.30 -5.96
N PHE A 145 -8.12 -6.81 -4.74
CA PHE A 145 -9.21 -5.94 -4.28
C PHE A 145 -9.52 -4.76 -5.23
N PHE A 146 -8.51 -3.95 -5.57
CA PHE A 146 -8.68 -2.81 -6.48
C PHE A 146 -9.12 -3.21 -7.88
N ASP A 147 -8.69 -4.37 -8.37
CA ASP A 147 -8.99 -4.85 -9.73
C ASP A 147 -10.40 -5.46 -9.85
N LYS A 148 -11.11 -5.60 -8.72
CA LYS A 148 -12.40 -6.31 -8.65
C LYS A 148 -13.57 -5.47 -8.12
N LEU A 149 -13.35 -4.22 -7.72
CA LEU A 149 -14.42 -3.34 -7.25
C LEU A 149 -15.50 -3.15 -8.32
N ASP A 150 -16.74 -3.52 -8.03
CA ASP A 150 -17.86 -3.34 -8.95
C ASP A 150 -18.18 -1.85 -9.13
N HIS A 151 -18.32 -1.40 -10.37
CA HIS A 151 -18.51 0.02 -10.67
C HIS A 151 -19.87 0.54 -10.23
N ALA A 152 -20.92 -0.30 -10.23
CA ALA A 152 -22.26 0.12 -9.83
C ALA A 152 -22.31 0.34 -8.32
N ILE A 153 -21.81 -0.63 -7.53
CA ILE A 153 -21.72 -0.53 -6.07
C ILE A 153 -20.87 0.69 -5.68
N LEU A 154 -19.71 0.88 -6.33
CA LEU A 154 -18.86 2.04 -6.03
C LEU A 154 -19.56 3.37 -6.31
N LYS A 155 -20.30 3.46 -7.42
CA LYS A 155 -21.04 4.68 -7.79
C LYS A 155 -22.15 4.98 -6.78
N GLU A 156 -22.87 3.96 -6.36
CA GLU A 156 -23.93 4.05 -5.36
C GLU A 156 -23.38 4.53 -4.01
N GLN A 157 -22.33 3.87 -3.49
CA GLN A 157 -21.71 4.25 -2.22
C GLN A 157 -21.13 5.67 -2.26
N TRP A 158 -20.57 6.09 -3.40
CA TRP A 158 -20.12 7.46 -3.57
C TRP A 158 -21.30 8.45 -3.54
N ALA A 159 -22.40 8.16 -4.24
CA ALA A 159 -23.58 9.01 -4.23
C ALA A 159 -24.22 9.10 -2.83
N ASN A 160 -24.33 7.96 -2.13
CA ASN A 160 -24.82 7.87 -0.76
C ASN A 160 -23.99 8.72 0.20
N LEU A 161 -22.65 8.68 0.08
CA LEU A 161 -21.76 9.52 0.89
C LEU A 161 -21.99 11.03 0.67
N LEU A 162 -22.38 11.42 -0.55
CA LEU A 162 -22.73 12.80 -0.88
C LEU A 162 -24.16 13.18 -0.47
N GLY A 163 -24.94 12.22 0.07
CA GLY A 163 -26.37 12.42 0.35
C GLY A 163 -27.21 12.63 -0.92
N ALA A 164 -26.77 12.08 -2.05
CA ALA A 164 -27.39 12.29 -3.36
C ALA A 164 -27.78 10.95 -4.01
N THR A 165 -28.82 10.96 -4.83
CA THR A 165 -29.23 9.78 -5.61
C THR A 165 -28.36 9.55 -6.85
N LYS A 166 -27.71 10.61 -7.34
CA LYS A 166 -26.83 10.58 -8.51
C LYS A 166 -25.63 11.51 -8.30
N LEU A 167 -24.48 11.12 -8.84
CA LEU A 167 -23.29 11.97 -8.85
C LEU A 167 -23.51 13.21 -9.73
N SER A 168 -23.08 14.36 -9.24
CA SER A 168 -23.03 15.60 -10.03
C SER A 168 -22.08 15.44 -11.23
N PRO A 169 -22.19 16.27 -12.29
CA PRO A 169 -21.42 16.08 -13.52
C PRO A 169 -19.90 15.99 -13.33
N ASP A 170 -19.36 16.76 -12.39
CA ASP A 170 -17.94 16.80 -12.05
C ASP A 170 -17.49 15.54 -11.30
N HIS A 171 -18.22 15.13 -10.26
CA HIS A 171 -18.00 13.87 -9.56
C HIS A 171 -18.14 12.67 -10.50
N PHE A 172 -19.15 12.68 -11.38
CA PHE A 172 -19.34 11.64 -12.37
C PHE A 172 -18.18 11.57 -13.37
N ASN A 173 -17.62 12.70 -13.80
CA ASN A 173 -16.48 12.70 -14.70
C ASN A 173 -15.23 12.09 -14.03
N VAL A 174 -14.98 12.42 -12.75
CA VAL A 174 -13.91 11.79 -11.95
C VAL A 174 -14.16 10.29 -11.74
N PHE A 175 -15.40 9.89 -11.43
CA PHE A 175 -15.79 8.49 -11.33
C PHE A 175 -15.55 7.75 -12.66
N LYS A 176 -15.98 8.33 -13.77
CA LYS A 176 -15.83 7.77 -15.12
C LYS A 176 -14.36 7.60 -15.49
N SER A 177 -13.50 8.56 -15.15
CA SER A 177 -12.07 8.48 -15.46
C SER A 177 -11.35 7.39 -14.66
N LEU A 178 -11.90 6.96 -13.51
CA LEU A 178 -11.36 5.88 -12.67
C LEU A 178 -11.94 4.52 -12.99
N THR A 179 -13.13 4.45 -13.57
CA THR A 179 -13.82 3.18 -13.89
C THR A 179 -13.64 2.79 -15.36
N LYS A 180 -13.77 3.76 -16.27
CA LYS A 180 -13.50 3.62 -17.71
C LYS A 180 -12.13 4.22 -18.07
N PHE A 181 -11.15 4.01 -17.19
CA PHE A 181 -9.78 4.41 -17.41
C PHE A 181 -9.18 3.68 -18.61
N SER A 182 -8.12 4.23 -19.17
CA SER A 182 -7.27 3.55 -20.15
C SER A 182 -5.83 3.56 -19.66
N ILE A 183 -5.05 2.59 -20.11
CA ILE A 183 -3.66 2.41 -19.74
C ILE A 183 -2.76 2.38 -20.97
N VAL A 184 -1.50 2.75 -20.77
CA VAL A 184 -0.40 2.57 -21.73
C VAL A 184 0.79 1.99 -20.97
N ASP A 185 1.36 0.89 -21.47
CA ASP A 185 2.56 0.29 -20.87
C ASP A 185 3.76 1.22 -21.00
N LYS A 186 4.45 1.44 -19.89
CA LYS A 186 5.56 2.37 -19.82
C LYS A 186 6.73 1.97 -20.73
N LEU A 187 7.05 0.68 -20.81
CA LEU A 187 8.17 0.21 -21.62
C LEU A 187 7.83 0.32 -23.11
N GLU A 188 6.62 -0.10 -23.49
CA GLU A 188 6.12 0.05 -24.87
C GLU A 188 6.08 1.54 -25.28
N LEU A 189 5.57 2.42 -24.41
CA LEU A 189 5.52 3.86 -24.65
C LEU A 189 6.92 4.47 -24.81
N TYR A 190 7.86 4.06 -23.97
CA TYR A 190 9.23 4.58 -24.03
C TYR A 190 9.95 4.08 -25.29
N GLY A 191 9.71 2.84 -25.71
CA GLY A 191 10.19 2.31 -26.98
C GLY A 191 9.63 3.09 -28.17
N LEU A 192 8.33 3.39 -28.19
CA LEU A 192 7.69 4.15 -29.28
C LEU A 192 8.23 5.59 -29.41
N LEU A 193 8.66 6.20 -28.31
CA LEU A 193 9.08 7.60 -28.24
C LEU A 193 10.61 7.78 -28.12
N ASP A 194 11.37 6.70 -28.29
CA ASP A 194 12.84 6.69 -28.15
C ASP A 194 13.33 7.29 -26.81
N ILE A 195 12.63 6.94 -25.72
CA ILE A 195 12.96 7.38 -24.37
C ILE A 195 13.81 6.32 -23.67
N SER A 196 15.02 6.68 -23.27
CA SER A 196 15.89 5.78 -22.49
C SER A 196 15.27 5.40 -21.14
N SER A 197 15.13 4.09 -20.89
CA SER A 197 14.71 3.58 -19.57
C SER A 197 15.68 3.92 -18.43
N ASN A 198 16.97 4.10 -18.74
CA ASN A 198 18.02 4.38 -17.76
C ASN A 198 18.13 5.87 -17.40
N ASN A 199 17.88 6.76 -18.38
CA ASN A 199 17.91 8.21 -18.17
C ASN A 199 16.71 8.91 -18.84
N PRO A 200 15.47 8.58 -18.43
CA PRO A 200 14.27 9.01 -19.16
C PRO A 200 14.04 10.53 -19.10
N LYS A 201 14.55 11.19 -18.06
CA LYS A 201 14.33 12.61 -17.79
C LYS A 201 15.36 13.54 -18.42
N ASN A 202 16.31 13.03 -19.20
CA ASN A 202 17.35 13.85 -19.80
C ASN A 202 16.74 14.94 -20.68
N GLY A 203 16.75 16.20 -20.21
CA GLY A 203 16.15 17.35 -20.89
C GLY A 203 14.61 17.31 -21.03
N ARG A 204 13.91 16.39 -20.36
CA ARG A 204 12.46 16.15 -20.58
C ARG A 204 11.63 16.44 -19.33
N VAL A 205 10.50 17.11 -19.54
CA VAL A 205 9.46 17.38 -18.53
C VAL A 205 8.15 16.63 -18.79
N ARG A 206 7.99 16.07 -19.99
CA ARG A 206 6.87 15.22 -20.43
C ARG A 206 7.39 14.15 -21.39
N VAL A 207 6.59 13.10 -21.65
CA VAL A 207 6.98 12.00 -22.54
C VAL A 207 6.94 12.41 -24.03
N CYS A 208 5.96 13.21 -24.44
CA CYS A 208 5.85 13.69 -25.81
C CYS A 208 5.03 14.99 -25.89
N GLU A 209 5.05 15.66 -27.04
CA GLU A 209 4.17 16.79 -27.31
C GLU A 209 2.70 16.35 -27.49
N PRO A 210 1.70 17.23 -27.30
CA PRO A 210 0.30 16.89 -27.52
C PRO A 210 0.01 16.41 -28.95
N ASN A 211 0.76 16.91 -29.93
CA ASN A 211 0.64 16.47 -31.32
C ASN A 211 1.13 15.03 -31.50
N ASP A 212 2.28 14.69 -30.91
CA ASP A 212 2.80 13.31 -30.91
C ASP A 212 1.87 12.36 -30.17
N PHE A 213 1.24 12.79 -29.08
CA PHE A 213 0.25 11.97 -28.38
C PHE A 213 -0.91 11.59 -29.32
N ARG A 214 -1.43 12.56 -30.07
CA ARG A 214 -2.55 12.33 -31.02
C ARG A 214 -2.12 11.49 -32.22
N ASN A 215 -0.96 11.76 -32.81
CA ASN A 215 -0.58 11.15 -34.08
C ASN A 215 0.18 9.83 -33.90
N LYS A 216 1.03 9.72 -32.87
CA LYS A 216 1.86 8.55 -32.62
C LYS A 216 1.25 7.64 -31.57
N VAL A 217 0.96 8.15 -30.37
CA VAL A 217 0.53 7.30 -29.24
C VAL A 217 -0.90 6.76 -29.42
N ARG A 218 -1.84 7.60 -29.87
CA ARG A 218 -3.19 7.12 -30.20
C ARG A 218 -3.19 6.26 -31.47
N GLY A 219 -2.44 6.67 -32.50
CA GLY A 219 -2.35 5.97 -33.78
C GLY A 219 -1.71 4.57 -33.69
N SER A 220 -0.87 4.33 -32.69
CA SER A 220 -0.17 3.04 -32.52
C SER A 220 -1.00 1.94 -31.84
N GLY A 221 -2.19 2.25 -31.34
CA GLY A 221 -3.03 1.27 -30.64
C GLY A 221 -2.52 0.86 -29.24
N LEU A 222 -1.52 1.56 -28.68
CA LEU A 222 -0.97 1.25 -27.35
C LEU A 222 -1.94 1.55 -26.19
N ILE A 223 -2.98 2.36 -26.43
CA ILE A 223 -3.95 2.75 -25.41
C ILE A 223 -4.98 1.63 -25.23
N LYS A 224 -4.96 0.96 -24.09
CA LYS A 224 -5.86 -0.14 -23.75
C LYS A 224 -6.92 0.34 -22.75
N PRO A 225 -8.21 0.39 -23.12
CA PRO A 225 -9.28 0.80 -22.21
C PRO A 225 -9.65 -0.31 -21.22
N ASN A 226 -10.14 0.06 -20.03
CA ASN A 226 -10.84 -0.86 -19.16
C ASN A 226 -12.23 -1.15 -19.72
N VAL A 227 -12.38 -2.32 -20.35
CA VAL A 227 -13.63 -2.79 -20.92
C VAL A 227 -14.58 -3.37 -19.87
N HIS A 228 -14.08 -3.66 -18.68
CA HIS A 228 -14.86 -4.29 -17.61
C HIS A 228 -15.77 -3.28 -16.90
N ASN A 229 -16.76 -3.81 -16.17
CA ASN A 229 -17.62 -3.07 -15.26
C ASN A 229 -17.14 -3.17 -13.80
N TYR A 230 -15.87 -3.50 -13.62
CA TYR A 230 -15.20 -3.57 -12.34
C TYR A 230 -13.76 -3.07 -12.46
N GLY A 231 -13.14 -2.81 -11.31
CA GLY A 231 -11.75 -2.44 -11.17
C GLY A 231 -11.49 -0.94 -11.26
N ILE A 232 -10.57 -0.45 -10.42
CA ILE A 232 -10.08 0.93 -10.43
C ILE A 232 -8.55 0.94 -10.41
N PRO A 233 -7.88 1.98 -10.93
CA PRO A 233 -6.43 1.97 -11.06
C PRO A 233 -5.72 2.02 -9.70
N GLN A 234 -4.81 1.07 -9.46
CA GLN A 234 -3.92 1.09 -8.31
C GLN A 234 -2.82 2.15 -8.50
N GLY A 235 -2.79 3.15 -7.61
CA GLY A 235 -1.78 4.23 -7.63
C GLY A 235 -2.35 5.63 -7.85
N SER A 236 -3.64 5.75 -8.19
CA SER A 236 -4.32 7.04 -8.20
C SER A 236 -4.48 7.59 -6.77
N PRO A 237 -4.38 8.92 -6.56
CA PRO A 237 -4.51 9.54 -5.23
C PRO A 237 -5.84 9.28 -4.50
N ILE A 238 -6.89 8.91 -5.22
CA ILE A 238 -8.25 8.74 -4.69
C ILE A 238 -8.66 7.27 -4.50
N SER A 239 -8.03 6.33 -5.22
CA SER A 239 -8.47 4.91 -5.23
C SER A 239 -8.52 4.26 -3.86
N ALA A 240 -7.58 4.62 -2.97
CA ALA A 240 -7.49 4.10 -1.62
C ALA A 240 -8.67 4.54 -0.72
N LEU A 241 -9.15 5.77 -0.91
CA LEU A 241 -10.35 6.26 -0.22
C LEU A 241 -11.60 5.60 -0.81
N LEU A 242 -11.69 5.47 -2.13
CA LEU A 242 -12.81 4.82 -2.79
C LEU A 242 -12.99 3.37 -2.36
N SER A 243 -11.90 2.63 -2.15
CA SER A 243 -11.98 1.28 -1.61
C SER A 243 -12.51 1.22 -0.17
N ASN A 244 -12.31 2.28 0.61
CA ASN A 244 -12.91 2.39 1.94
C ASN A 244 -14.40 2.72 1.87
N ILE A 245 -14.78 3.70 1.03
CA ILE A 245 -16.19 4.06 0.77
C ILE A 245 -16.98 2.85 0.29
N TYR A 246 -16.40 2.05 -0.62
CA TYR A 246 -17.00 0.83 -1.14
C TYR A 246 -17.40 -0.18 -0.06
N MET A 247 -16.62 -0.27 1.01
CA MET A 247 -16.76 -1.30 2.06
C MET A 247 -17.62 -0.83 3.24
N ILE A 248 -18.14 0.41 3.24
CA ILE A 248 -18.68 1.03 4.46
C ILE A 248 -19.91 0.29 5.03
N ASP A 249 -20.81 -0.21 4.17
CA ASP A 249 -21.98 -0.99 4.61
C ASP A 249 -21.59 -2.38 5.13
N PHE A 250 -20.56 -2.98 4.51
CA PHE A 250 -19.98 -4.22 4.99
C PHE A 250 -19.37 -4.02 6.39
N ASP A 251 -18.63 -2.93 6.59
CA ASP A 251 -18.03 -2.57 7.88
C ASP A 251 -19.11 -2.42 8.96
N SER A 252 -20.22 -1.73 8.65
CA SER A 252 -21.37 -1.59 9.54
C SER A 252 -21.97 -2.95 9.95
N LYS A 253 -22.23 -3.82 8.96
CA LYS A 253 -22.78 -5.17 9.20
C LYS A 253 -21.86 -5.99 10.10
N MET A 254 -20.55 -5.89 9.88
CA MET A 254 -19.58 -6.69 10.59
C MET A 254 -19.27 -6.20 12.00
N LYS A 255 -19.22 -4.88 12.19
CA LYS A 255 -19.21 -4.27 13.51
C LYS A 255 -20.42 -4.75 14.33
N ALA A 256 -21.63 -4.61 13.77
CA ALA A 256 -22.86 -5.01 14.45
C ALA A 256 -22.89 -6.51 14.79
N TYR A 257 -22.27 -7.36 13.97
CA TYR A 257 -22.12 -8.78 14.29
C TYR A 257 -21.21 -9.01 15.51
N VAL A 258 -19.99 -8.46 15.50
CA VAL A 258 -19.01 -8.75 16.56
C VAL A 258 -19.42 -8.15 17.90
N GLU A 259 -20.10 -7.01 17.90
CA GLU A 259 -20.54 -6.32 19.13
C GLU A 259 -21.52 -7.15 19.94
N LYS A 260 -22.32 -8.03 19.31
CA LYS A 260 -23.22 -8.99 20.00
C LYS A 260 -22.47 -9.93 20.95
N PHE A 261 -21.18 -10.12 20.70
CA PHE A 261 -20.31 -11.03 21.45
C PHE A 261 -19.19 -10.29 22.16
N ASN A 262 -19.33 -8.97 22.37
CA ASN A 262 -18.29 -8.09 22.90
C ASN A 262 -16.96 -8.16 22.11
N GLY A 263 -17.04 -8.59 20.84
CA GLY A 263 -15.90 -8.78 19.96
C GLY A 263 -15.36 -7.48 19.39
N LYS A 264 -14.22 -7.58 18.70
CA LYS A 264 -13.58 -6.45 18.01
C LYS A 264 -13.42 -6.75 16.53
N TYR A 265 -13.55 -5.70 15.73
CA TYR A 265 -13.38 -5.75 14.29
C TYR A 265 -12.43 -4.64 13.84
N PHE A 266 -11.41 -5.01 13.08
CA PHE A 266 -10.46 -4.07 12.49
C PHE A 266 -10.34 -4.32 10.99
N ARG A 267 -10.35 -3.26 10.19
CA ARG A 267 -10.07 -3.30 8.75
C ARG A 267 -8.94 -2.36 8.40
N TYR A 268 -7.90 -2.90 7.80
CA TYR A 268 -6.81 -2.17 7.18
C TYR A 268 -6.82 -2.42 5.67
N CYS A 269 -7.60 -1.61 4.94
CA CYS A 269 -7.80 -1.75 3.50
C CYS A 269 -8.40 -3.12 3.14
N ASP A 270 -7.56 -4.04 2.64
CA ASP A 270 -7.88 -5.40 2.20
C ASP A 270 -7.67 -6.44 3.31
N ASP A 271 -6.90 -6.11 4.35
CA ASP A 271 -6.69 -6.95 5.54
C ASP A 271 -7.80 -6.67 6.57
N MET A 272 -8.47 -7.71 7.04
CA MET A 272 -9.51 -7.62 8.06
C MET A 272 -9.24 -8.58 9.21
N LEU A 273 -9.54 -8.16 10.43
CA LEU A 273 -9.32 -8.93 11.65
C LEU A 273 -10.59 -8.91 12.52
N PHE A 274 -11.03 -10.09 12.93
CA PHE A 274 -12.14 -10.29 13.85
C PHE A 274 -11.63 -10.99 15.10
N ILE A 275 -12.03 -10.50 16.27
CA ILE A 275 -11.74 -11.09 17.58
C ILE A 275 -13.11 -11.36 18.21
N VAL A 276 -13.43 -12.64 18.41
CA VAL A 276 -14.74 -13.12 18.87
C VAL A 276 -14.56 -14.29 19.84
N PRO A 277 -15.60 -14.72 20.57
CA PRO A 277 -15.53 -15.97 21.33
C PRO A 277 -15.14 -17.15 20.45
N ILE A 278 -14.42 -18.14 21.00
CA ILE A 278 -13.90 -19.30 20.25
C ILE A 278 -15.01 -19.98 19.42
N LYS A 279 -16.19 -20.15 20.01
CA LYS A 279 -17.38 -20.76 19.36
C LYS A 279 -17.90 -19.99 18.13
N GLU A 280 -17.65 -18.68 18.04
CA GLU A 280 -18.11 -17.82 16.95
C GLU A 280 -17.09 -17.68 15.82
N ARG A 281 -15.86 -18.19 16.00
CA ARG A 281 -14.73 -18.02 15.05
C ARG A 281 -15.08 -18.43 13.63
N ASP A 282 -15.60 -19.64 13.46
CA ASP A 282 -15.84 -20.18 12.13
C ASP A 282 -17.11 -19.57 11.50
N LYS A 283 -18.08 -19.18 12.34
CA LYS A 283 -19.31 -18.52 11.92
C LYS A 283 -19.05 -17.10 11.40
N VAL A 284 -18.28 -16.28 12.12
CA VAL A 284 -17.92 -14.93 11.64
C VAL A 284 -17.12 -14.99 10.34
N ALA A 285 -16.26 -16.01 10.16
CA ALA A 285 -15.54 -16.22 8.91
C ALA A 285 -16.48 -16.56 7.74
N GLY A 286 -17.51 -17.38 7.99
CA GLY A 286 -18.55 -17.71 7.01
C GLY A 286 -19.40 -16.50 6.63
N ASP A 287 -19.89 -15.76 7.62
CA ASP A 287 -20.75 -14.58 7.42
C ASP A 287 -20.00 -13.45 6.70
N ALA A 288 -18.74 -13.21 7.08
CA ALA A 288 -17.88 -12.26 6.39
C ALA A 288 -17.66 -12.65 4.92
N ARG A 289 -17.49 -13.96 4.64
CA ARG A 289 -17.34 -14.46 3.27
C ARG A 289 -18.60 -14.24 2.43
N LEU A 290 -19.77 -14.48 2.99
CA LEU A 290 -21.05 -14.23 2.32
C LEU A 290 -21.22 -12.73 2.04
N ALA A 291 -20.99 -11.88 3.04
CA ALA A 291 -21.11 -10.43 2.88
C ALA A 291 -20.09 -9.84 1.88
N ILE A 292 -18.87 -10.39 1.80
CA ILE A 292 -17.88 -10.01 0.76
C ILE A 292 -18.32 -10.44 -0.63
N LYS A 293 -18.98 -11.60 -0.75
CA LYS A 293 -19.52 -12.08 -2.03
C LYS A 293 -20.65 -11.16 -2.53
N ASP A 294 -21.48 -10.63 -1.64
CA ASP A 294 -22.53 -9.64 -1.99
C ASP A 294 -21.90 -8.36 -2.58
N LEU A 295 -20.71 -8.00 -2.12
CA LEU A 295 -19.89 -6.94 -2.70
C LEU A 295 -19.19 -7.33 -4.00
N LYS A 296 -19.43 -8.52 -4.57
CA LYS A 296 -18.79 -9.02 -5.80
C LYS A 296 -17.26 -9.01 -5.77
N VAL A 297 -16.67 -9.17 -4.58
CA VAL A 297 -15.22 -9.33 -4.38
C VAL A 297 -14.95 -10.73 -3.82
N ASP A 298 -13.75 -11.26 -4.06
CA ASP A 298 -13.34 -12.59 -3.61
C ASP A 298 -12.41 -12.51 -2.39
N ILE A 299 -12.56 -13.45 -1.46
CA ILE A 299 -11.59 -13.69 -0.37
C ILE A 299 -10.41 -14.51 -0.87
N ASN A 300 -9.22 -14.16 -0.40
CA ASN A 300 -8.03 -14.97 -0.57
C ASN A 300 -7.99 -16.11 0.45
N VAL A 301 -8.55 -17.26 0.07
CA VAL A 301 -8.61 -18.47 0.93
C VAL A 301 -7.23 -18.87 1.44
N ASN A 302 -6.19 -18.78 0.59
CA ASN A 302 -4.81 -19.15 0.96
C ASN A 302 -4.15 -18.22 1.99
N LYS A 303 -4.72 -17.05 2.23
CA LYS A 303 -4.23 -16.10 3.24
C LYS A 303 -5.19 -15.93 4.42
N THR A 304 -6.34 -16.59 4.36
CA THR A 304 -7.27 -16.60 5.49
C THR A 304 -6.60 -17.33 6.65
N GLU A 305 -6.50 -16.68 7.80
CA GLU A 305 -5.92 -17.27 9.02
C GLU A 305 -7.01 -17.38 10.08
N LEU A 306 -7.29 -18.61 10.51
CA LEU A 306 -8.12 -18.92 11.67
C LEU A 306 -7.18 -19.28 12.81
N ARG A 307 -7.31 -18.58 13.93
CA ARG A 307 -6.51 -18.79 15.15
C ARG A 307 -7.43 -18.94 16.34
N THR A 308 -6.97 -19.71 17.31
CA THR A 308 -7.62 -19.86 18.60
C THR A 308 -6.57 -19.58 19.66
N PHE A 309 -6.89 -18.65 20.56
CA PHE A 309 -6.10 -18.33 21.74
C PHE A 309 -6.80 -18.93 22.95
N LYS A 310 -6.07 -19.71 23.73
CA LYS A 310 -6.54 -20.35 24.96
C LYS A 310 -5.50 -20.15 26.06
N MET A 311 -5.93 -20.21 27.31
CA MET A 311 -4.98 -20.27 28.41
C MET A 311 -4.34 -21.66 28.43
N ASN A 312 -3.02 -21.71 28.61
CA ASN A 312 -2.33 -22.95 28.94
C ASN A 312 -2.46 -23.26 30.45
N ASP A 313 -1.88 -24.37 30.89
CA ASP A 313 -1.92 -24.80 32.29
C ASP A 313 -1.26 -23.78 33.25
N ASP A 314 -0.34 -22.94 32.73
CA ASP A 314 0.31 -21.87 33.48
C ASP A 314 -0.51 -20.56 33.54
N GLY A 315 -1.73 -20.55 32.99
CA GLY A 315 -2.59 -19.36 32.91
C GLY A 315 -2.14 -18.31 31.88
N VAL A 316 -1.29 -18.70 30.94
CA VAL A 316 -0.74 -17.83 29.90
C VAL A 316 -1.49 -18.04 28.59
N LEU A 317 -1.91 -16.93 27.96
CA LEU A 317 -2.61 -16.96 26.69
C LEU A 317 -1.66 -17.42 25.57
N HIS A 318 -2.08 -18.44 24.83
CA HIS A 318 -1.28 -19.03 23.78
C HIS A 318 -2.12 -19.45 22.57
N SER A 319 -1.51 -19.39 21.37
CA SER A 319 -2.07 -19.99 20.14
C SER A 319 -1.07 -20.94 19.49
N GLU A 320 -1.55 -22.10 19.00
CA GLU A 320 -0.72 -23.11 18.33
C GLU A 320 0.11 -22.55 17.16
N GLN A 321 -0.43 -21.54 16.48
CA GLN A 321 0.26 -20.82 15.42
C GLN A 321 0.15 -19.33 15.69
N PRO A 322 1.22 -18.55 15.55
CA PRO A 322 1.12 -17.12 15.74
C PRO A 322 0.18 -16.49 14.70
N LEU A 323 -0.60 -15.52 15.13
CA LEU A 323 -1.40 -14.67 14.27
C LEU A 323 -0.50 -13.69 13.53
N GLN A 324 -0.69 -13.57 12.21
CA GLN A 324 -0.01 -12.55 11.42
C GLN A 324 -0.91 -11.34 11.16
N TYR A 325 -0.44 -10.14 11.52
CA TYR A 325 -1.18 -8.91 11.24
C TYR A 325 -0.23 -7.73 10.99
N LEU A 326 -0.46 -6.96 9.93
CA LEU A 326 0.27 -5.73 9.54
C LEU A 326 1.81 -5.82 9.59
N GLY A 327 2.38 -6.99 9.30
CA GLY A 327 3.83 -7.22 9.23
C GLY A 327 4.47 -7.76 10.53
N PHE A 328 3.64 -8.04 11.54
CA PHE A 328 4.03 -8.62 12.81
C PHE A 328 3.40 -10.01 12.99
N LEU A 329 3.95 -10.76 13.93
CA LEU A 329 3.41 -12.04 14.41
C LEU A 329 3.15 -11.93 15.91
N PHE A 330 2.06 -12.52 16.39
CA PHE A 330 1.69 -12.55 17.80
C PHE A 330 1.25 -13.96 18.20
N ASP A 331 1.90 -14.53 19.22
CA ASP A 331 1.64 -15.90 19.70
C ASP A 331 0.76 -15.97 20.96
N GLY A 332 0.35 -14.81 21.49
CA GLY A 332 -0.42 -14.67 22.74
C GLY A 332 0.40 -13.96 23.83
N VAL A 333 1.73 -13.98 23.72
CA VAL A 333 2.65 -13.41 24.71
C VAL A 333 3.66 -12.47 24.06
N ASN A 334 4.29 -12.94 23.00
CA ASN A 334 5.39 -12.29 22.30
C ASN A 334 4.95 -11.76 20.95
N ILE A 335 5.45 -10.57 20.63
CA ILE A 335 5.30 -9.96 19.30
C ILE A 335 6.64 -10.06 18.56
N TYR A 336 6.60 -10.47 17.30
CA TYR A 336 7.77 -10.66 16.43
C TYR A 336 7.65 -9.84 15.14
N LEU A 337 8.79 -9.46 14.57
CA LEU A 337 8.87 -9.09 13.16
C LEU A 337 8.72 -10.34 12.29
N ARG A 338 7.96 -10.22 11.20
CA ARG A 338 7.83 -11.30 10.21
C ARG A 338 9.21 -11.67 9.63
N SER A 339 9.49 -12.97 9.53
CA SER A 339 10.72 -13.52 8.94
C SER A 339 10.98 -13.00 7.52
N THR A 340 9.93 -12.86 6.70
CA THR A 340 10.04 -12.32 5.34
C THR A 340 10.53 -10.86 5.31
N SER A 341 10.21 -10.06 6.32
CA SER A 341 10.69 -8.68 6.44
C SER A 341 12.20 -8.67 6.75
N LEU A 342 12.66 -9.52 7.67
CA LEU A 342 14.08 -9.70 8.01
C LEU A 342 14.90 -10.22 6.82
N ALA A 343 14.36 -11.18 6.07
CA ALA A 343 14.99 -11.72 4.87
C ALA A 343 15.15 -10.65 3.78
N ARG A 344 14.08 -9.88 3.51
CA ARG A 344 14.10 -8.76 2.55
C ARG A 344 15.10 -7.67 2.95
N TYR A 345 15.18 -7.35 4.23
CA TYR A 345 16.20 -6.44 4.73
C TYR A 345 17.61 -6.97 4.43
N SER A 346 17.87 -8.23 4.77
CA SER A 346 19.18 -8.85 4.58
C SER A 346 19.60 -8.87 3.10
N GLU A 347 18.70 -9.26 2.19
CA GLU A 347 18.95 -9.24 0.74
C GLU A 347 19.30 -7.82 0.24
N ARG A 348 18.53 -6.81 0.66
CA ARG A 348 18.77 -5.41 0.28
C ARG A 348 20.10 -4.90 0.83
N MET A 349 20.43 -5.25 2.06
CA MET A 349 21.70 -4.91 2.69
C MET A 349 22.87 -5.48 1.87
N ARG A 350 22.89 -6.80 1.62
CA ARG A 350 23.93 -7.46 0.82
C ARG A 350 24.06 -6.86 -0.58
N LYS A 351 22.93 -6.65 -1.28
CA LYS A 351 22.94 -6.00 -2.60
C LYS A 351 23.52 -4.59 -2.54
N GLY A 352 23.20 -3.84 -1.48
CA GLY A 352 23.73 -2.51 -1.25
C GLY A 352 25.24 -2.50 -1.02
N VAL A 353 25.74 -3.41 -0.18
CA VAL A 353 27.17 -3.55 0.10
C VAL A 353 27.94 -4.01 -1.14
N ARG A 354 27.45 -5.03 -1.85
CA ARG A 354 28.03 -5.50 -3.11
C ARG A 354 28.14 -4.39 -4.16
N LEU A 355 27.08 -3.58 -4.33
CA LEU A 355 27.12 -2.44 -5.25
C LEU A 355 28.17 -1.40 -4.82
N ALA A 356 28.28 -1.13 -3.52
CA ALA A 356 29.28 -0.20 -3.00
C ALA A 356 30.71 -0.73 -3.23
N LYS A 357 30.97 -2.02 -2.96
CA LYS A 357 32.25 -2.69 -3.25
C LYS A 357 32.57 -2.65 -4.75
N ALA A 358 31.62 -2.97 -5.62
CA ALA A 358 31.83 -2.89 -7.08
C ALA A 358 32.13 -1.46 -7.57
N THR A 359 31.42 -0.46 -7.02
CA THR A 359 31.66 0.95 -7.34
C THR A 359 33.04 1.41 -6.88
N MET A 360 33.45 1.01 -5.67
CA MET A 360 34.78 1.28 -5.14
C MET A 360 35.87 0.66 -6.04
N ARG A 361 35.76 -0.62 -6.39
CA ARG A 361 36.69 -1.31 -7.29
C ARG A 361 36.83 -0.58 -8.63
N LYS A 362 35.71 -0.24 -9.28
CA LYS A 362 35.71 0.51 -10.55
C LYS A 362 36.42 1.86 -10.42
N ARG A 363 36.16 2.61 -9.35
CA ARG A 363 36.76 3.93 -9.13
C ARG A 363 38.24 3.85 -8.77
N ASN A 364 38.64 2.83 -8.00
CA ASN A 364 40.05 2.60 -7.65
C ASN A 364 40.86 2.16 -8.86
N HIS A 365 40.29 1.35 -9.76
CA HIS A 365 40.95 1.00 -11.02
C HIS A 365 41.28 2.25 -11.85
N LEU A 366 40.32 3.16 -12.04
CA LEU A 366 40.54 4.45 -12.73
C LEU A 366 41.52 5.38 -12.01
N LYS A 367 41.67 5.25 -10.69
CA LYS A 367 42.63 6.01 -9.88
C LYS A 367 44.05 5.47 -10.07
N LEU A 368 44.21 4.14 -10.03
CA LEU A 368 45.48 3.49 -10.30
C LEU A 368 46.01 3.81 -11.71
N GLU A 369 45.13 3.83 -12.71
CA GLU A 369 45.49 4.27 -14.08
C GLU A 369 46.01 5.72 -14.15
N ARG A 370 45.66 6.56 -13.18
CA ARG A 370 46.09 7.97 -13.08
C ARG A 370 47.27 8.18 -12.11
N GLY A 371 47.77 7.11 -11.48
CA GLY A 371 48.79 7.20 -10.43
C GLY A 371 48.27 7.69 -9.07
N ASP A 372 46.95 7.75 -8.87
CA ASP A 372 46.34 8.18 -7.62
C ASP A 372 46.24 7.03 -6.59
N GLU A 373 46.28 7.37 -5.31
CA GLU A 373 46.01 6.42 -4.22
C GLU A 373 44.58 5.86 -4.24
N THR A 374 44.47 4.57 -3.90
CA THR A 374 43.17 3.88 -3.76
C THR A 374 42.43 4.34 -2.50
N LYS A 375 41.09 4.25 -2.54
CA LYS A 375 40.25 4.56 -1.37
C LYS A 375 39.56 3.31 -0.84
N SER A 376 39.39 3.26 0.47
CA SER A 376 38.62 2.22 1.15
C SER A 376 37.11 2.39 0.92
N LEU A 377 36.33 1.40 1.35
CA LEU A 377 34.88 1.39 1.18
C LEU A 377 34.23 2.53 1.96
N PHE A 378 33.47 3.38 1.28
CA PHE A 378 32.67 4.43 1.94
C PHE A 378 31.49 3.83 2.72
N LYS A 379 31.62 3.72 4.04
CA LYS A 379 30.63 3.06 4.92
C LYS A 379 29.43 3.94 5.31
N ASN A 380 29.56 5.27 5.31
CA ASN A 380 28.53 6.19 5.82
C ASN A 380 27.13 5.98 5.22
N LYS A 381 27.05 5.78 3.90
CA LYS A 381 25.77 5.54 3.21
C LYS A 381 25.18 4.17 3.55
N LEU A 382 26.03 3.17 3.80
CA LEU A 382 25.61 1.82 4.19
C LEU A 382 25.07 1.84 5.61
N TYR A 383 25.79 2.44 6.56
CA TYR A 383 25.32 2.63 7.94
C TYR A 383 23.99 3.37 7.99
N ARG A 384 23.88 4.52 7.32
CA ARG A 384 22.61 5.28 7.29
C ARG A 384 21.43 4.47 6.73
N LYS A 385 21.67 3.55 5.80
CA LYS A 385 20.63 2.74 5.16
C LYS A 385 20.31 1.45 5.90
N TYR A 386 21.28 0.84 6.58
CA TYR A 386 21.19 -0.53 7.06
C TYR A 386 21.55 -0.67 8.55
N SER A 387 21.70 0.42 9.30
CA SER A 387 21.91 0.32 10.75
C SER A 387 21.04 1.29 11.53
N HIS A 388 21.16 1.20 12.86
CA HIS A 388 20.54 2.12 13.81
C HIS A 388 21.07 3.57 13.67
N LEU A 389 22.18 3.80 12.97
CA LEU A 389 22.76 5.13 12.73
C LEU A 389 22.01 5.95 11.67
N GLY A 390 21.02 5.36 11.01
CA GLY A 390 20.10 6.07 10.11
C GLY A 390 18.88 6.62 10.83
N SER A 391 18.01 7.32 10.09
CA SER A 391 16.73 7.85 10.62
C SER A 391 15.48 7.20 10.03
N ARG A 392 15.56 6.68 8.80
CA ARG A 392 14.41 6.06 8.09
C ARG A 392 14.86 4.80 7.37
N ASN A 393 14.95 3.70 8.11
CA ASN A 393 15.30 2.39 7.57
C ASN A 393 14.60 1.26 8.34
N PHE A 394 14.82 0.02 7.91
CA PHE A 394 14.20 -1.15 8.53
C PHE A 394 14.60 -1.36 10.00
N VAL A 395 15.87 -1.13 10.34
CA VAL A 395 16.38 -1.33 11.71
C VAL A 395 15.73 -0.33 12.67
N THR A 396 15.73 0.95 12.30
CA THR A 396 15.09 2.03 13.07
C THR A 396 13.58 1.84 13.18
N TYR A 397 12.92 1.37 12.11
CA TYR A 397 11.51 0.96 12.16
C TYR A 397 11.28 -0.18 13.17
N GLY A 398 12.11 -1.23 13.13
CA GLY A 398 12.01 -2.36 14.04
C GLY A 398 12.28 -1.98 15.50
N LEU A 399 13.26 -1.11 15.77
CA LEU A 399 13.54 -0.60 17.12
C LEU A 399 12.39 0.26 17.64
N ARG A 400 11.77 1.08 16.79
CA ARG A 400 10.55 1.82 17.12
C ARG A 400 9.40 0.87 17.44
N ALA A 401 9.22 -0.19 16.66
CA ALA A 401 8.21 -1.21 16.92
C ALA A 401 8.44 -1.91 18.25
N ALA A 402 9.68 -2.31 18.55
CA ALA A 402 10.04 -2.92 19.82
C ALA A 402 9.76 -2.00 21.02
N LYS A 403 9.94 -0.68 20.86
CA LYS A 403 9.62 0.30 21.91
C LYS A 403 8.11 0.43 22.11
N ILE A 404 7.35 0.66 21.03
CA ILE A 404 5.89 0.87 21.09
C ILE A 404 5.17 -0.36 21.61
N MET A 405 5.58 -1.55 21.16
CA MET A 405 4.97 -2.84 21.52
C MET A 405 5.58 -3.47 22.77
N ASN A 406 6.52 -2.79 23.44
CA ASN A 406 7.31 -3.32 24.56
C ASN A 406 7.92 -4.72 24.33
N SER A 407 8.28 -5.07 23.08
CA SER A 407 8.73 -6.41 22.72
C SER A 407 10.25 -6.55 22.83
N LYS A 408 10.70 -7.32 23.83
CA LYS A 408 12.10 -7.78 23.95
C LYS A 408 12.50 -8.67 22.78
N THR A 409 11.55 -9.43 22.26
CA THR A 409 11.74 -10.39 21.18
C THR A 409 12.09 -9.71 19.86
N ILE A 410 11.42 -8.59 19.51
CA ILE A 410 11.81 -7.78 18.35
C ILE A 410 13.23 -7.24 18.51
N LYS A 411 13.62 -6.76 19.71
CA LYS A 411 14.99 -6.29 19.95
C LYS A 411 16.02 -7.41 19.71
N SER A 412 15.71 -8.61 20.20
CA SER A 412 16.55 -9.80 20.00
C SER A 412 16.71 -10.14 18.50
N GLN A 413 15.62 -10.09 17.72
CA GLN A 413 15.66 -10.33 16.27
C GLN A 413 16.53 -9.31 15.51
N LEU A 414 16.64 -8.07 16.00
CA LEU A 414 17.39 -6.99 15.34
C LEU A 414 18.87 -6.96 15.75
N LYS A 415 19.21 -7.38 16.97
CA LYS A 415 20.58 -7.39 17.52
C LYS A 415 21.65 -7.96 16.56
N PRO A 416 21.46 -9.14 15.91
CA PRO A 416 22.50 -9.70 15.05
C PRO A 416 22.71 -8.95 13.72
N LEU A 417 21.80 -8.04 13.34
CA LEU A 417 21.86 -7.37 12.05
C LEU A 417 23.04 -6.39 11.94
N TRP A 418 23.51 -5.84 13.06
CA TRP A 418 24.69 -4.96 13.08
C TRP A 418 25.97 -5.73 12.75
N LYS A 419 26.20 -6.85 13.45
CA LYS A 419 27.34 -7.74 13.17
C LYS A 419 27.34 -8.18 11.70
N LYS A 420 26.20 -8.69 11.22
CA LYS A 420 26.04 -9.11 9.82
C LYS A 420 26.33 -8.00 8.79
N LEU A 421 26.04 -6.73 9.11
CA LEU A 421 26.37 -5.62 8.21
C LEU A 421 27.88 -5.37 8.16
N ASN A 422 28.56 -5.43 9.31
CA ASN A 422 30.01 -5.25 9.37
C ASN A 422 30.73 -6.40 8.68
N ASP A 423 30.35 -7.64 8.99
CA ASP A 423 30.90 -8.86 8.36
C ASP A 423 30.74 -8.83 6.81
N GLU A 424 29.64 -8.27 6.29
CA GLU A 424 29.42 -8.18 4.84
C GLU A 424 30.27 -7.07 4.18
N MET A 425 30.64 -6.03 4.93
CA MET A 425 31.43 -4.90 4.43
C MET A 425 32.93 -5.15 4.43
N GLU A 426 33.40 -5.96 5.37
CA GLU A 426 34.71 -6.63 5.32
C GLU A 426 34.75 -7.53 4.07
#